data_AF-A0A3B9Z0P9-F1
#
_entry.id   AF-A0A3B9Z0P9-F1
#
_cell.length_a   1.000
_cell.length_b   1.000
_cell.length_c   1.000
_cell.angle_alpha   90.00
_cell.angle_beta   90.00
_cell.angle_gamma   90.00
#
_symmetry.space_group_name_H-M   'P 1'
#
loop_
_entity.id
_entity.type
_entity.pdbx_description
1 polymer ?
#
loop_
_entity_poly.entity_id
_entity_poly.type
_entity_poly.pdbx_seq_one_letter_code
_entity_poly.pdbx_strand_id
1 'polypeptide(L)'
;MASDQTRFLLPENEIPKQWYNIVPDLPTPPTPVLHPGTGQPVGPADLLPLFPMEIIKQEVSTDRWIDIPDPVRDAYRLFRPSPLIRARRLEKLLDTPAHIYYKYEGGSPSGSHKINTALPQAFYNKEEGTKRITTETGAGQWGTALSIACQMVGVECTVYMVKVSFAQKPHRR
;
A
#
# COMPACT_ATOMS: atom_id res chain seq x y z
N MET A 1 14.42 32.38 16.01
CA MET A 1 13.06 32.49 15.42
C MET A 1 12.60 31.09 15.09
N ALA A 2 11.42 30.66 15.54
CA ALA A 2 10.90 29.36 15.15
C ALA A 2 10.64 29.37 13.63
N SER A 3 11.20 28.41 12.90
CA SER A 3 11.04 28.33 11.43
C SER A 3 9.56 28.35 11.04
N ASP A 4 9.14 29.30 10.19
CA ASP A 4 7.79 29.38 9.64
C ASP A 4 7.44 28.24 8.66
N GLN A 5 8.38 27.31 8.45
CA GLN A 5 8.18 26.16 7.58
C GLN A 5 7.01 25.30 8.07
N THR A 6 6.07 25.05 7.16
CA THR A 6 4.90 24.19 7.38
C THR A 6 4.93 22.93 6.53
N ARG A 7 5.73 22.88 5.47
CA ARG A 7 5.85 21.72 4.57
C ARG A 7 7.30 21.24 4.49
N PHE A 8 7.47 19.94 4.63
CA PHE A 8 8.75 19.24 4.56
C PHE A 8 8.66 18.22 3.42
N LEU A 9 9.47 18.44 2.40
CA LEU A 9 9.54 17.60 1.21
C LEU A 9 10.83 16.79 1.26
N LEU A 10 10.71 15.50 0.94
CA LEU A 10 11.85 14.62 0.73
C LEU A 10 12.10 14.57 -0.78
N PRO A 11 13.34 14.76 -1.26
CA PRO A 11 13.63 14.71 -2.69
C PRO A 11 13.50 13.26 -3.23
N GLU A 12 13.19 13.11 -4.51
CA GLU A 12 12.90 11.80 -5.13
C GLU A 12 14.10 10.84 -5.12
N ASN A 13 15.32 11.36 -5.13
CA ASN A 13 16.55 10.56 -5.00
C ASN A 13 16.70 9.92 -3.60
N GLU A 14 15.97 10.42 -2.60
CA GLU A 14 15.93 9.90 -1.23
C GLU A 14 14.72 8.99 -0.96
N ILE A 15 13.93 8.61 -1.97
CA ILE A 15 12.92 7.55 -1.80
C ILE A 15 13.61 6.29 -1.24
N PRO A 16 13.10 5.69 -0.14
CA PRO A 16 13.67 4.48 0.43
C PRO A 16 13.88 3.37 -0.60
N LYS A 17 14.91 2.55 -0.38
CA LYS A 17 15.24 1.42 -1.26
C LYS A 17 14.59 0.11 -0.81
N GLN A 18 14.10 0.06 0.42
CA GLN A 18 13.64 -1.16 1.08
C GLN A 18 12.33 -0.88 1.83
N TRP A 19 11.43 -1.85 1.83
CA TRP A 19 10.33 -1.92 2.80
C TRP A 19 10.85 -2.48 4.12
N TYR A 20 10.24 -2.03 5.22
CA TYR A 20 10.52 -2.54 6.55
C TYR A 20 9.47 -3.58 6.95
N ASN A 21 9.93 -4.74 7.38
CA ASN A 21 9.10 -5.80 7.96
C ASN A 21 9.26 -5.76 9.48
N ILE A 22 8.14 -5.59 10.19
CA ILE A 22 8.14 -5.49 11.66
C ILE A 22 8.26 -6.85 12.36
N VAL A 23 7.93 -7.96 11.67
CA VAL A 23 7.89 -9.31 12.26
C VAL A 23 9.13 -9.68 13.06
N PRO A 24 10.37 -9.41 12.59
CA PRO A 24 11.59 -9.79 13.30
C PRO A 24 11.83 -9.01 14.60
N ASP A 25 11.14 -7.89 14.76
CA ASP A 25 11.28 -6.98 15.90
C ASP A 25 10.06 -7.03 16.85
N LEU A 26 9.09 -7.91 16.58
CA LEU A 26 7.98 -8.16 17.50
C LEU A 26 8.45 -8.96 18.73
N PRO A 27 7.93 -8.65 19.94
CA PRO A 27 8.30 -9.36 21.16
C PRO A 27 7.89 -10.85 21.13
N THR A 28 6.83 -11.15 20.38
CA THR A 28 6.36 -12.50 20.09
C THR A 28 5.94 -12.57 18.64
N PRO A 29 6.24 -13.67 17.92
CA PRO A 29 5.84 -13.81 16.53
C PRO A 29 4.31 -13.80 16.39
N PRO A 30 3.78 -13.32 15.25
CA PRO A 30 2.35 -13.42 14.96
C PRO A 30 1.89 -14.87 15.00
N THR A 31 0.65 -15.09 15.45
CA THR A 31 0.03 -16.40 15.37
C THR A 31 -0.12 -16.81 13.91
N PRO A 32 0.22 -18.06 13.53
CA PRO A 32 0.05 -18.50 12.16
C PRO A 32 -1.43 -18.48 11.77
N VAL A 33 -1.69 -18.12 10.51
CA VAL A 33 -3.01 -18.31 9.91
C VAL A 33 -3.28 -19.81 9.83
N LEU A 34 -4.45 -20.24 10.28
CA LEU A 34 -4.85 -21.65 10.23
C LEU A 34 -5.71 -21.91 9.00
N HIS A 35 -5.43 -23.01 8.31
CA HIS A 35 -6.22 -23.46 7.18
C HIS A 35 -7.61 -23.91 7.68
N PRO A 36 -8.71 -23.36 7.14
CA PRO A 36 -10.06 -23.53 7.72
C PRO A 36 -10.57 -24.97 7.67
N GLY A 37 -10.07 -25.80 6.74
CA GLY A 37 -10.45 -27.20 6.62
C GLY A 37 -9.66 -28.15 7.52
N THR A 38 -8.39 -27.84 7.81
CA THR A 38 -7.47 -28.77 8.52
C THR A 38 -7.14 -28.31 9.94
N GLY A 39 -7.34 -27.03 10.25
CA GLY A 39 -6.93 -26.41 11.50
C GLY A 39 -5.42 -26.30 11.68
N GLN A 40 -4.62 -26.65 10.68
CA GLN A 40 -3.16 -26.57 10.71
C GLN A 40 -2.69 -25.22 10.15
N PRO A 41 -1.48 -24.75 10.52
CA PRO A 41 -0.88 -23.56 9.90
C PRO A 41 -0.86 -23.65 8.37
N VAL A 42 -1.27 -22.56 7.72
CA VAL A 42 -1.24 -22.39 6.26
C VAL A 42 0.20 -22.45 5.75
N GLY A 43 0.45 -23.28 4.75
CA GLY A 43 1.72 -23.34 4.03
C GLY A 43 1.67 -22.59 2.69
N PRO A 44 2.83 -22.39 2.01
CA PRO A 44 2.87 -21.75 0.70
C PRO A 44 1.94 -22.40 -0.34
N ALA A 45 1.83 -23.73 -0.32
CA ALA A 45 0.98 -24.48 -1.25
C ALA A 45 -0.51 -24.13 -1.14
N ASP A 46 -0.98 -23.75 0.05
CA ASP A 46 -2.36 -23.36 0.30
C ASP A 46 -2.68 -21.96 -0.27
N LEU A 47 -1.65 -21.13 -0.48
CA LEU A 47 -1.76 -19.75 -0.98
C LEU A 47 -1.53 -19.63 -2.49
N LEU A 48 -0.86 -20.60 -3.11
CA LEU A 48 -0.58 -20.64 -4.56
C LEU A 48 -1.81 -20.43 -5.47
N PRO A 49 -3.02 -20.90 -5.13
CA PRO A 49 -4.20 -20.64 -5.95
C PRO A 49 -4.62 -19.16 -5.98
N LEU A 50 -4.16 -18.35 -5.02
CA LEU A 50 -4.59 -16.97 -4.82
C LEU A 50 -3.51 -15.95 -5.16
N PHE A 51 -2.24 -16.27 -4.88
CA PHE A 51 -1.15 -15.32 -4.95
C PHE A 51 0.06 -15.85 -5.73
N PRO A 52 0.77 -14.97 -6.45
CA PRO A 52 2.08 -15.28 -7.01
C PRO A 52 3.09 -15.60 -5.88
N MET A 53 4.10 -16.41 -6.20
CA MET A 53 5.07 -16.92 -5.25
C MET A 53 5.83 -15.80 -4.53
N GLU A 54 6.16 -14.72 -5.21
CA GLU A 54 6.90 -13.60 -4.62
C GLU A 54 6.08 -12.88 -3.53
N ILE A 55 4.76 -12.78 -3.69
CA ILE A 55 3.88 -12.25 -2.63
C ILE A 55 3.83 -13.22 -1.46
N ILE A 56 3.75 -14.53 -1.72
CA ILE A 56 3.75 -15.56 -0.67
C ILE A 56 5.04 -15.54 0.15
N LYS A 57 6.21 -15.39 -0.51
CA LYS A 57 7.50 -15.27 0.18
C LYS A 57 7.55 -14.07 1.11
N GLN A 58 6.99 -12.93 0.70
CA GLN A 58 6.95 -11.73 1.53
C GLN A 58 6.07 -11.92 2.76
N GLU A 59 4.92 -12.58 2.60
CA GLU A 59 4.00 -12.87 3.71
C GLU A 59 4.66 -13.71 4.82
N VAL A 60 5.52 -14.66 4.44
CA VAL A 60 6.22 -15.56 5.39
C VAL A 60 7.64 -15.11 5.73
N SER A 61 8.07 -13.94 5.26
CA SER A 61 9.43 -13.46 5.45
C SER A 61 9.70 -13.07 6.90
N THR A 62 10.86 -13.48 7.40
CA THR A 62 11.45 -13.03 8.67
C THR A 62 12.61 -12.06 8.45
N ASP A 63 12.80 -11.56 7.23
CA ASP A 63 13.84 -10.57 6.95
C ASP A 63 13.33 -9.19 7.36
N ARG A 64 14.18 -8.41 8.04
CA ARG A 64 13.81 -7.05 8.51
C ARG A 64 13.61 -6.08 7.36
N TRP A 65 14.35 -6.26 6.27
CA TRP A 65 14.37 -5.37 5.12
C TRP A 65 14.12 -6.17 3.85
N ILE A 66 13.19 -5.70 3.04
CA ILE A 66 12.83 -6.30 1.75
C ILE A 66 13.10 -5.25 0.68
N ASP A 67 13.95 -5.56 -0.30
CA ASP A 67 14.30 -4.62 -1.37
C ASP A 67 13.07 -4.27 -2.22
N ILE A 68 12.91 -2.98 -2.52
CA ILE A 68 11.90 -2.49 -3.44
C ILE A 68 12.45 -2.68 -4.86
N PRO A 69 11.79 -3.45 -5.74
CA PRO A 69 12.25 -3.59 -7.12
C PRO A 69 12.39 -2.23 -7.80
N ASP A 70 13.47 -2.03 -8.56
CA ASP A 70 13.73 -0.75 -9.24
C ASP A 70 12.55 -0.26 -10.10
N PRO A 71 11.82 -1.11 -10.86
CA PRO A 71 10.62 -0.67 -11.59
C PRO A 71 9.50 -0.14 -10.69
N VAL A 72 9.31 -0.76 -9.52
CA VAL A 72 8.32 -0.31 -8.53
C VAL A 72 8.75 1.01 -7.90
N ARG A 73 10.03 1.13 -7.56
CA ARG A 73 10.60 2.35 -6.96
C ARG A 73 10.61 3.52 -7.94
N ASP A 74 10.82 3.26 -9.23
CA ASP A 74 10.69 4.26 -10.29
C ASP A 74 9.24 4.73 -10.43
N ALA A 75 8.29 3.80 -10.51
CA ALA A 75 6.87 4.14 -10.58
C ALA A 75 6.37 4.89 -9.32
N TYR A 76 6.96 4.67 -8.14
CA TYR A 76 6.69 5.47 -6.95
C TYR A 76 7.00 6.96 -7.15
N ARG A 77 8.00 7.35 -7.97
CA ARG A 77 8.36 8.77 -8.19
C ARG A 77 7.19 9.60 -8.70
N LEU A 78 6.23 8.98 -9.37
CA LEU A 78 5.02 9.65 -9.86
C LEU A 78 4.13 10.22 -8.74
N PHE A 79 4.27 9.72 -7.50
CA PHE A 79 3.41 10.14 -6.38
C PHE A 79 4.08 10.11 -4.98
N ARG A 80 5.37 9.77 -4.92
CA ARG A 80 6.19 9.70 -3.70
C ARG A 80 7.47 10.51 -3.95
N PRO A 81 8.08 11.07 -2.89
CA PRO A 81 7.64 11.07 -1.50
C PRO A 81 6.43 11.98 -1.23
N SER A 82 5.51 11.56 -0.38
CA SER A 82 4.42 12.42 0.10
C SER A 82 4.95 13.51 1.04
N PRO A 83 4.35 14.71 1.10
CA PRO A 83 4.79 15.76 2.00
C PRO A 83 4.50 15.42 3.47
N LEU A 84 5.39 15.80 4.38
CA LEU A 84 5.10 15.92 5.80
C LEU A 84 4.70 17.37 6.08
N ILE A 85 3.56 17.58 6.72
CA ILE A 85 2.99 18.92 6.92
C ILE A 85 2.76 19.17 8.40
N ARG A 86 3.20 20.34 8.89
CA ARG A 86 2.94 20.82 10.25
C ARG A 86 1.65 21.63 10.31
N ALA A 87 0.71 21.21 11.15
CA ALA A 87 -0.62 21.79 11.27
C ALA A 87 -0.66 22.98 12.24
N ARG A 88 0.15 24.03 12.03
CA ARG A 88 0.26 25.19 12.95
C ARG A 88 -1.07 25.87 13.31
N ARG A 89 -2.02 25.94 12.36
CA ARG A 89 -3.36 26.52 12.62
C ARG A 89 -4.19 25.63 13.54
N LEU A 90 -4.02 24.31 13.44
CA LEU A 90 -4.65 23.35 14.36
C LEU A 90 -3.98 23.41 15.74
N GLU A 91 -2.64 23.49 15.80
CA GLU A 91 -1.90 23.71 17.06
C GLU A 91 -2.45 24.95 17.79
N LYS A 92 -2.60 26.08 17.08
CA LYS A 92 -3.16 27.32 17.62
C LYS A 92 -4.63 27.18 18.05
N LEU A 93 -5.45 26.51 17.25
CA LEU A 93 -6.87 26.30 17.57
C LEU A 93 -7.06 25.46 18.85
N LEU A 94 -6.18 24.48 19.06
CA LEU A 94 -6.20 23.58 20.22
C LEU A 94 -5.48 24.15 21.45
N ASP A 95 -4.83 25.32 21.34
CA ASP A 95 -3.97 25.92 22.37
C ASP A 95 -2.99 24.90 22.99
N THR A 96 -2.35 24.10 22.12
CA THR A 96 -1.46 23.02 22.56
C THR A 96 0.01 23.39 22.38
N PRO A 97 0.89 23.06 23.33
CA PRO A 97 2.34 23.15 23.13
C PRO A 97 2.87 22.04 22.22
N ALA A 98 2.05 21.01 21.93
CA ALA A 98 2.45 19.90 21.07
C ALA A 98 2.61 20.35 19.61
N HIS A 99 3.57 19.75 18.92
CA HIS A 99 3.69 19.90 17.47
C HIS A 99 2.86 18.83 16.77
N ILE A 100 1.99 19.24 15.85
CA ILE A 100 1.12 18.32 15.11
C ILE A 100 1.61 18.23 13.67
N TYR A 101 2.03 17.03 13.28
CA TYR A 101 2.41 16.74 11.90
C TYR A 101 1.50 15.66 11.31
N TYR A 102 1.28 15.73 10.00
CA TYR A 102 0.62 14.67 9.26
C TYR A 102 1.38 14.36 7.98
N LYS A 103 1.53 13.07 7.69
CA LYS A 103 2.08 12.55 6.44
C LYS A 103 0.95 12.49 5.42
N TYR A 104 0.98 13.36 4.41
CA TYR A 104 -0.15 13.55 3.51
C TYR A 104 -0.13 12.55 2.34
N GLU A 105 -0.62 11.34 2.57
CA GLU A 105 -0.77 10.29 1.54
C GLU A 105 -1.95 10.52 0.58
N GLY A 106 -2.71 11.61 0.76
CA GLY A 106 -3.85 11.95 -0.10
C GLY A 106 -3.46 12.52 -1.46
N GLY A 107 -2.18 12.87 -1.68
CA GLY A 107 -1.70 13.45 -2.93
C GLY A 107 -1.46 12.44 -4.07
N SER A 108 -1.64 11.15 -3.83
CA SER A 108 -1.48 10.13 -4.89
C SER A 108 -2.62 10.18 -5.90
N PRO A 109 -2.45 9.64 -7.13
CA PRO A 109 -3.52 9.54 -8.13
C PRO A 109 -4.77 8.81 -7.63
N SER A 110 -4.62 7.90 -6.67
CA SER A 110 -5.72 7.18 -6.02
C SER A 110 -6.37 7.95 -4.85
N GLY A 111 -5.78 9.07 -4.45
CA GLY A 111 -6.20 9.88 -3.31
C GLY A 111 -5.98 9.22 -1.94
N SER A 112 -5.13 8.19 -1.86
CA SER A 112 -4.82 7.49 -0.60
C SER A 112 -3.49 6.71 -0.64
N HIS A 113 -3.10 6.14 0.50
CA HIS A 113 -1.92 5.27 0.62
C HIS A 113 -2.07 3.90 -0.06
N LYS A 114 -3.27 3.52 -0.52
CA LYS A 114 -3.55 2.16 -1.01
C LYS A 114 -2.73 1.79 -2.25
N ILE A 115 -2.40 2.77 -3.08
CA ILE A 115 -1.55 2.56 -4.25
C ILE A 115 -0.13 2.07 -3.88
N ASN A 116 0.33 2.35 -2.65
CA ASN A 116 1.64 1.91 -2.17
C ASN A 116 1.75 0.38 -2.08
N THR A 117 0.65 -0.35 -1.89
CA THR A 117 0.66 -1.84 -1.95
C THR A 117 0.09 -2.36 -3.26
N ALA A 118 -0.86 -1.64 -3.87
CA ALA A 118 -1.44 -2.05 -5.14
C ALA A 118 -0.39 -2.16 -6.26
N LEU A 119 0.55 -1.21 -6.32
CA LEU A 119 1.60 -1.17 -7.33
C LEU A 119 2.55 -2.39 -7.27
N PRO A 120 3.20 -2.71 -6.14
CA PRO A 120 4.04 -3.90 -6.06
C PRO A 120 3.24 -5.19 -6.27
N GLN A 121 2.00 -5.30 -5.75
CA GLN A 121 1.18 -6.49 -6.00
C GLN A 121 0.87 -6.68 -7.48
N ALA A 122 0.51 -5.60 -8.19
CA ALA A 122 0.27 -5.66 -9.63
C ALA A 122 1.56 -6.02 -10.40
N PHE A 123 2.70 -5.45 -10.00
CA PHE A 123 4.02 -5.75 -10.57
C PHE A 123 4.38 -7.23 -10.42
N TYR A 124 4.34 -7.80 -9.22
CA TYR A 124 4.70 -9.22 -9.02
C TYR A 124 3.75 -10.17 -9.75
N ASN A 125 2.44 -9.87 -9.76
CA ASN A 125 1.49 -10.64 -10.56
C ASN A 125 1.86 -10.61 -12.05
N LYS A 126 2.22 -9.44 -12.59
CA LYS A 126 2.62 -9.26 -13.98
C LYS A 126 3.89 -10.05 -14.31
N GLU A 127 4.91 -9.95 -13.47
CA GLU A 127 6.21 -10.64 -13.65
C GLU A 127 6.04 -12.16 -13.60
N GLU A 128 5.15 -12.67 -12.76
CA GLU A 128 4.82 -14.10 -12.68
C GLU A 128 3.77 -14.56 -13.71
N GLY A 129 3.47 -13.71 -14.71
CA GLY A 129 2.69 -14.09 -15.88
C GLY A 129 1.17 -14.01 -15.71
N THR A 130 0.67 -13.51 -14.59
CA THR A 130 -0.77 -13.26 -14.37
C THR A 130 -1.31 -12.33 -15.44
N LYS A 131 -2.41 -12.74 -16.09
CA LYS A 131 -3.03 -11.97 -17.17
C LYS A 131 -4.08 -10.98 -16.67
N ARG A 132 -4.73 -11.32 -15.56
CA ARG A 132 -5.81 -10.53 -14.95
C ARG A 132 -5.79 -10.68 -13.43
N ILE A 133 -5.90 -9.57 -12.73
CA ILE A 133 -6.10 -9.52 -11.28
C ILE A 133 -7.57 -9.21 -10.99
N THR A 134 -8.14 -9.91 -10.02
CA THR A 134 -9.49 -9.63 -9.52
C THR A 134 -9.43 -9.14 -8.07
N THR A 135 -10.27 -8.18 -7.72
CA THR A 135 -10.40 -7.76 -6.31
C THR A 135 -11.80 -7.25 -6.01
N GLU A 136 -12.14 -7.16 -4.74
CA GLU A 136 -13.35 -6.52 -4.22
C GLU A 136 -13.15 -5.03 -3.95
N THR A 137 -14.23 -4.26 -3.87
CA THR A 137 -14.15 -2.93 -3.26
C THR A 137 -15.47 -2.47 -2.64
N GLY A 138 -15.40 -1.75 -1.53
CA GLY A 138 -16.56 -1.10 -0.91
C GLY A 138 -16.80 0.29 -1.51
N ALA A 139 -16.24 1.31 -0.86
CA ALA A 139 -16.39 2.70 -1.29
C ALA A 139 -15.58 3.08 -2.55
N GLY A 140 -14.75 2.15 -3.07
CA GLY A 140 -14.00 2.32 -4.31
C GLY A 140 -12.51 2.67 -4.15
N GLN A 141 -12.01 3.06 -2.97
CA GLN A 141 -10.60 3.50 -2.86
C GLN A 141 -9.59 2.40 -3.22
N TRP A 142 -9.84 1.16 -2.81
CA TRP A 142 -8.97 0.04 -3.14
C TRP A 142 -9.08 -0.35 -4.61
N GLY A 143 -10.30 -0.42 -5.14
CA GLY A 143 -10.53 -0.65 -6.58
C GLY A 143 -9.80 0.37 -7.44
N THR A 144 -9.95 1.66 -7.15
CA THR A 144 -9.23 2.73 -7.85
C THR A 144 -7.71 2.56 -7.78
N ALA A 145 -7.16 2.27 -6.59
CA ALA A 145 -5.71 2.08 -6.44
C ALA A 145 -5.19 0.89 -7.26
N LEU A 146 -5.89 -0.25 -7.21
CA LEU A 146 -5.49 -1.45 -7.95
C LEU A 146 -5.69 -1.29 -9.46
N SER A 147 -6.76 -0.64 -9.92
CA SER A 147 -6.95 -0.35 -11.34
C SER A 147 -5.85 0.56 -11.90
N ILE A 148 -5.45 1.61 -11.16
CA ILE A 148 -4.33 2.48 -11.56
C ILE A 148 -3.02 1.68 -11.61
N ALA A 149 -2.72 0.90 -10.58
CA ALA A 149 -1.52 0.07 -10.51
C ALA A 149 -1.46 -0.95 -11.67
N CYS A 150 -2.57 -1.64 -11.94
CA CYS A 150 -2.68 -2.61 -13.03
C CYS A 150 -2.43 -1.95 -14.40
N GLN A 151 -2.98 -0.74 -14.60
CA GLN A 151 -2.75 0.05 -15.81
C GLN A 151 -1.28 0.46 -15.97
N MET A 152 -0.60 0.83 -14.87
CA MET A 152 0.82 1.21 -14.89
C MET A 152 1.74 0.06 -15.32
N VAL A 153 1.42 -1.18 -14.95
CA VAL A 153 2.26 -2.36 -15.23
C VAL A 153 1.74 -3.23 -16.38
N GLY A 154 0.59 -2.90 -16.96
CA GLY A 154 0.02 -3.61 -18.11
C GLY A 154 -0.53 -5.01 -17.78
N VAL A 155 -1.33 -5.11 -16.71
CA VAL A 155 -2.14 -6.30 -16.37
C VAL A 155 -3.62 -5.94 -16.33
N GLU A 156 -4.52 -6.83 -16.75
CA GLU A 156 -5.95 -6.55 -16.69
C GLU A 156 -6.45 -6.52 -15.23
N CYS A 157 -7.46 -5.71 -14.95
CA CYS A 157 -8.05 -5.60 -13.62
C CYS A 157 -9.58 -5.74 -13.69
N THR A 158 -10.15 -6.60 -12.85
CA THR A 158 -11.60 -6.66 -12.62
C THR A 158 -11.91 -6.37 -11.16
N VAL A 159 -12.68 -5.30 -10.93
CA VAL A 159 -13.07 -4.87 -9.58
C VAL A 159 -14.54 -5.21 -9.34
N TYR A 160 -14.78 -6.01 -8.30
CA TYR A 160 -16.12 -6.36 -7.81
C TYR A 160 -16.55 -5.38 -6.72
N MET A 161 -17.26 -4.33 -7.11
CA MET A 161 -17.74 -3.30 -6.18
C MET A 161 -19.04 -3.74 -5.49
N VAL A 162 -19.13 -3.54 -4.17
CA VAL A 162 -20.34 -3.82 -3.38
C VAL A 162 -21.55 -3.10 -4.00
N LYS A 163 -22.61 -3.86 -4.32
CA LYS A 163 -23.79 -3.39 -5.09
C LYS A 163 -24.34 -2.03 -4.63
N VAL A 164 -24.56 -1.85 -3.33
CA VAL A 164 -25.10 -0.58 -2.80
C VAL A 164 -24.13 0.59 -2.98
N SER A 165 -22.82 0.35 -2.81
CA SER A 165 -21.80 1.38 -3.03
C SER A 165 -21.63 1.69 -4.51
N PHE A 166 -21.72 0.69 -5.38
CA PHE A 166 -21.69 0.89 -6.84
C PHE A 166 -22.82 1.82 -7.29
N ALA A 167 -24.03 1.65 -6.75
CA ALA A 167 -25.17 2.52 -7.05
C ALA A 167 -25.04 3.93 -6.45
N GLN A 168 -24.55 4.05 -5.20
CA GLN A 168 -24.53 5.32 -4.46
C GLN A 168 -23.25 6.15 -4.67
N LYS A 169 -22.15 5.55 -5.14
CA LYS A 169 -20.82 6.20 -5.27
C LYS A 169 -20.25 6.05 -6.68
N PRO A 170 -20.93 6.56 -7.72
CA PRO A 170 -20.57 6.30 -9.12
C PRO A 170 -19.22 6.91 -9.54
N HIS A 171 -18.71 7.92 -8.81
CA HIS A 171 -17.43 8.57 -9.14
C HIS A 171 -16.19 7.69 -8.97
N ARG A 172 -16.33 6.52 -8.35
CA ARG A 172 -15.25 5.52 -8.19
C ARG A 172 -15.58 4.16 -8.80
N ARG A 173 -16.58 4.11 -9.69
CA ARG A 173 -16.85 2.91 -10.50
C ARG A 173 -15.76 2.73 -11.55
#